data_AF-A0A661C0S1-F1
#
_entry.id   AF-A0A661C0S1-F1
#
_cell.length_a   1.000
_cell.length_b   1.000
_cell.length_c   1.000
_cell.angle_alpha   90.00
_cell.angle_beta   90.00
_cell.angle_gamma   90.00
#
_symmetry.space_group_name_H-M   'P 1'
#
loop_
_entity.id
_entity.type
_entity.pdbx_description
1 polymer ?
#
loop_
_entity_poly.entity_id
_entity_poly.type
_entity_poly.pdbx_seq_one_letter_code
_entity_poly.pdbx_strand_id
1 'polypeptide(L)' 'MGTGCWWYPYWGYVCGPVAQTFTSTELNYGAALGLRYDFNRKLFIKGQAGKNYLDTANTPDFITYRFIFGFMF' A
#
# COMPACT_ATOMS: atom_id res chain seq x y z
N MET A 1 20.30 -8.84 2.07
CA MET A 1 20.98 -9.21 3.33
C MET A 1 22.38 -8.62 3.25
N GLY A 2 22.68 -7.60 4.05
CA GLY A 2 24.01 -6.95 4.05
C GLY A 2 24.83 -7.44 5.23
N THR A 3 26.15 -7.27 5.16
CA THR A 3 27.04 -7.47 6.30
C THR A 3 27.38 -6.11 6.89
N GLY A 4 26.97 -5.86 8.12
CA GLY A 4 27.32 -4.66 8.86
C GLY A 4 28.48 -4.98 9.78
N CYS A 5 29.57 -4.23 9.66
CA CYS A 5 30.71 -4.37 10.55
C CYS A 5 30.70 -3.22 11.54
N TRP A 6 30.76 -3.56 12.82
CA TRP A 6 30.84 -2.58 13.88
C TRP A 6 32.03 -2.92 14.78
N TRP A 7 32.64 -1.88 15.34
CA TRP A 7 33.82 -2.05 16.17
C TRP A 7 33.41 -2.23 17.63
N TYR A 8 33.84 -3.34 18.24
CA TYR A 8 33.73 -3.55 19.68
C TYR A 8 35.07 -3.31 20.39
N PRO A 9 35.08 -2.61 21.54
CA PRO A 9 36.31 -2.19 22.22
C PRO A 9 37.20 -3.31 22.75
N TYR A 10 36.69 -4.54 22.85
CA TYR A 10 37.46 -5.68 23.38
C TYR A 10 37.69 -6.78 22.34
N TRP A 11 36.90 -6.81 21.27
CA TRP A 11 36.85 -7.92 20.30
C TRP A 11 37.11 -7.49 18.86
N GLY A 12 37.44 -6.22 18.62
CA GLY A 12 37.78 -5.70 17.30
C GLY A 12 36.57 -5.46 16.40
N TYR A 13 36.80 -5.38 15.07
CA TYR A 13 35.72 -5.28 14.09
C TYR A 13 34.98 -6.61 13.99
N VAL A 14 33.75 -6.64 14.49
CA VAL A 14 32.87 -7.80 14.39
C VAL A 14 31.82 -7.50 13.32
N CYS A 15 31.73 -8.40 12.34
CA CYS A 15 30.79 -8.29 11.23
C CYS A 15 29.63 -9.25 11.44
N GLY A 16 28.42 -8.72 11.46
CA GLY A 16 27.19 -9.50 11.59
C GLY A 16 26.23 -9.28 10.43
N PRO A 17 25.27 -10.20 10.23
CA PRO A 17 24.19 -9.99 9.27
C PRO A 17 23.35 -8.79 9.74
N VAL A 18 23.29 -7.74 8.92
CA VAL A 18 22.36 -6.64 9.14
C VAL A 18 21.11 -6.86 8.28
N ALA A 19 19.96 -6.81 8.93
CA ALA A 19 18.68 -6.82 8.26
C ALA A 19 18.56 -5.56 7.42
N GLN A 20 18.66 -5.70 6.10
CA GLN A 20 18.39 -4.62 5.17
C GLN A 20 16.86 -4.48 5.04
N THR A 21 16.27 -3.59 5.82
CA THR A 21 14.83 -3.27 5.76
C THR A 21 14.43 -2.45 4.53
N PHE A 22 15.40 -2.03 3.70
CA PHE A 22 15.20 -1.13 2.55
C PHE A 22 15.27 -1.84 1.19
N THR A 23 15.05 -3.16 1.12
CA THR A 23 15.19 -3.89 -0.16
C THR A 23 14.01 -3.67 -1.12
N SER A 24 12.84 -3.24 -0.65
CA SER A 24 11.72 -2.88 -1.53
C SER A 24 11.09 -1.57 -1.12
N THR A 25 11.31 -0.53 -1.92
CA THR A 25 10.42 0.62 -1.94
C THR A 25 9.18 0.20 -2.71
N GLU A 26 8.21 -0.41 -2.03
CA GLU A 26 6.94 -0.81 -2.65
C GLU A 26 6.10 0.45 -2.88
N LEU A 27 6.35 1.11 -4.01
CA LEU A 27 5.56 2.25 -4.45
C LEU A 27 4.17 1.73 -4.86
N ASN A 28 3.18 2.02 -4.04
CA ASN A 28 1.78 1.73 -4.33
C ASN A 28 1.13 2.99 -4.91
N TYR A 29 0.77 2.93 -6.18
CA TYR A 29 0.05 3.99 -6.88
C TYR A 29 -1.30 3.47 -7.35
N GLY A 30 -2.36 4.12 -6.90
CA GLY A 30 -3.72 3.78 -7.25
C GLY A 30 -4.51 4.96 -7.75
N ALA A 31 -5.41 4.70 -8.69
CA ALA A 31 -6.40 5.66 -9.17
C ALA A 31 -7.79 5.04 -9.10
N ALA A 32 -8.76 5.79 -8.59
CA ALA A 32 -10.14 5.34 -8.53
C ALA A 32 -11.12 6.41 -9.00
N LEU A 33 -12.11 5.97 -9.76
CA LEU A 33 -13.20 6.79 -10.27
C LEU A 33 -14.51 6.26 -9.72
N GLY A 34 -15.40 7.15 -9.32
CA GLY A 34 -16.70 6.76 -8.77
C GLY A 34 -17.78 7.77 -9.09
N LEU A 35 -19.00 7.26 -9.19
CA LEU A 35 -20.22 8.05 -9.34
C LEU A 35 -21.03 7.95 -8.06
N ARG A 36 -21.55 9.10 -7.63
CA ARG A 36 -22.50 9.20 -6.53
C ARG A 36 -23.83 9.68 -7.08
N TYR A 37 -24.90 8.99 -6.71
CA TYR A 37 -26.26 9.41 -7.00
C TYR A 37 -27.05 9.54 -5.70
N ASP A 38 -27.59 10.72 -5.45
CA ASP A 38 -28.43 11.01 -4.29
C ASP A 38 -29.90 10.98 -4.75
N PHE A 39 -30.65 9.96 -4.33
CA PHE A 39 -32.07 9.81 -4.69
C PHE A 39 -32.94 10.82 -3.95
N ASN A 40 -32.61 11.11 -2.69
CA ASN A 40 -33.29 12.06 -1.82
C ASN A 40 -32.30 12.58 -0.78
N ARG A 41 -32.66 13.63 -0.01
CA ARG A 41 -31.82 14.16 1.09
C ARG A 41 -31.47 13.12 2.18
N LYS A 42 -32.15 11.97 2.17
CA LYS A 42 -32.01 10.87 3.14
C LYS A 42 -31.37 9.61 2.56
N LEU A 43 -31.20 9.49 1.24
CA LEU A 43 -30.81 8.24 0.57
C LEU A 43 -29.76 8.49 -0.51
N PHE A 44 -28.63 7.82 -0.39
CA PHE A 44 -27.53 7.93 -1.35
C PHE A 44 -27.02 6.56 -1.79
N ILE A 45 -26.62 6.48 -3.05
CA ILE A 45 -25.91 5.34 -3.63
C ILE A 45 -24.59 5.84 -4.21
N LYS A 46 -23.52 5.08 -3.98
CA LYS A 46 -22.19 5.32 -4.57
C LYS A 46 -21.68 4.05 -5.22
N GLY A 47 -21.24 4.17 -6.47
CA GLY A 47 -20.45 3.15 -7.15
C GLY A 47 -19.05 3.68 -7.39
N GLN A 48 -18.02 2.88 -7.15
CA GLN A 48 -16.63 3.25 -7.38
C GLN A 48 -15.86 2.08 -7.97
N ALA A 49 -15.04 2.34 -8.98
CA ALA A 49 -14.08 1.42 -9.55
C ALA A 49 -12.67 1.99 -9.37
N GLY A 50 -11.75 1.21 -8.82
CA GLY A 50 -10.36 1.58 -8.59
C GLY A 50 -9.40 0.60 -9.22
N LYS A 51 -8.26 1.11 -9.69
CA LYS A 51 -7.09 0.31 -10.06
C LYS A 51 -5.94 0.70 -9.15
N ASN A 52 -5.33 -0.29 -8.50
CA ASN A 52 -4.11 -0.11 -7.73
C ASN A 52 -2.99 -0.89 -8.39
N TYR A 53 -1.85 -0.23 -8.58
CA TYR A 53 -0.63 -0.79 -9.13
C TYR A 53 0.40 -0.85 -7.99
N LEU A 54 0.87 -2.06 -7.70
CA LEU A 54 1.98 -2.29 -6.77
C LEU A 54 3.23 -2.54 -7.61
N ASP A 55 4.20 -1.64 -7.56
CA ASP A 55 5.46 -1.82 -8.30
C ASP A 55 6.38 -2.76 -7.52
N THR A 56 6.18 -4.07 -7.71
CA THR A 56 7.09 -5.14 -7.28
C THR A 56 7.46 -5.95 -8.53
N ALA A 57 8.55 -6.73 -8.48
CA ALA A 57 9.14 -7.46 -9.61
C ALA A 57 8.15 -8.30 -10.48
N ASN A 58 6.92 -8.51 -10.03
CA ASN A 58 5.76 -8.85 -10.85
C ASN A 58 4.66 -7.84 -10.54
N THR A 59 4.37 -6.88 -11.43
CA THR A 59 3.33 -5.85 -11.24
C THR A 59 1.96 -6.52 -11.04
N PRO A 60 1.42 -6.60 -9.81
CA PRO A 60 0.10 -7.15 -9.57
C PRO A 60 -0.91 -6.01 -9.78
N ASP A 61 -1.79 -6.14 -10.77
CA ASP A 61 -2.90 -5.21 -10.96
C ASP A 61 -4.09 -5.62 -10.07
N PHE A 62 -4.47 -4.73 -9.16
CA PHE A 62 -5.64 -4.93 -8.30
C PHE A 62 -6.78 -4.01 -8.75
N ILE A 63 -7.78 -4.59 -9.41
CA ILE A 63 -9.02 -3.91 -9.76
C ILE A 63 -10.02 -4.09 -8.61
N THR A 64 -10.52 -2.97 -8.05
CA THR A 64 -11.45 -2.95 -6.93
C THR A 64 -12.77 -2.32 -7.36
N TYR A 65 -13.88 -3.01 -7.13
CA TYR A 65 -15.24 -2.47 -7.28
C TYR A 65 -15.88 -2.28 -5.92
N ARG A 66 -16.45 -1.10 -5.66
CA ARG A 66 -17.07 -0.76 -4.38
C ARG A 66 -18.46 -0.16 -4.61
N PHE A 67 -19.46 -0.78 -4.00
CA PHE A 67 -20.84 -0.31 -3.99
C PHE A 67 -21.25 0.03 -2.56
N ILE A 68 -21.75 1.25 -2.35
CA ILE A 68 -22.19 1.73 -1.04
C ILE A 68 -23.63 2.21 -1.17
N PHE A 69 -24.50 1.62 -0.35
CA PHE A 69 -25.85 2.11 -0.10
C PHE A 69 -25.87 2.73 1.30
N GLY A 70 -26.33 3.97 1.42
CA GLY A 70 -26.39 4.63 2.71
C GLY A 70 -27.64 5.47 2.89
N PHE A 71 -28.09 5.54 4.14
CA PHE A 71 -29.14 6.43 4.57
C PHE A 71 -28.54 7.52 5.47
N MET A 72 -29.05 8.73 5.36
CA MET A 72 -28.66 9.89 6.15
C MET A 72 -29.83 10.22 7.08
N PHE A 73 -29.61 10.16 8.40
CA PHE A 73 -30.63 10.41 9.42
C PHE A 73 -30.71 11.89 9.80
#